data_AF-C7RFR9-F1
#
_entry.id   AF-C7RFR9-F1
#
_cell.length_a   1.000
_cell.length_b   1.000
_cell.length_c   1.000
_cell.angle_alpha   90.00
_cell.angle_beta   90.00
_cell.angle_gamma   90.00
#
_symmetry.space_group_name_H-M   'P 1'
#
loop_
_entity.id
_entity.type
_entity.pdbx_description
1 polymer ?
#
loop_
_entity_poly.entity_id
_entity_poly.type
_entity_poly.pdbx_seq_one_letter_code
_entity_poly.pdbx_strand_id
1 'polypeptide(L)'
;MEKLNEENLDRIIDELLKDDEISTEEKKILFRYKKNYDKSFMNRVHYLKEDLSILNLEKGIAKGLNPNVFNLYRELIRQHPKTGPASIFNGLIK
;
A
#
# COMPACT_ATOMS: atom_id res chain seq x y z
N MET A 1 3.03 -7.37 -14.54
CA MET A 1 3.75 -7.29 -13.25
C MET A 1 3.76 -8.67 -12.63
N GLU A 2 4.90 -9.06 -12.08
CA GLU A 2 5.09 -10.33 -11.35
C GLU A 2 4.22 -10.38 -10.08
N LYS A 3 3.97 -11.58 -9.55
CA LYS A 3 3.21 -11.75 -8.30
C LYS A 3 4.00 -11.14 -7.15
N LEU A 4 3.37 -10.29 -6.35
CA LEU A 4 3.99 -9.72 -5.16
C LEU A 4 4.29 -10.82 -4.15
N ASN A 5 5.53 -10.86 -3.72
CA ASN A 5 6.07 -11.70 -2.67
C ASN A 5 6.86 -10.83 -1.70
N GLU A 6 7.40 -11.43 -0.65
CA GLU A 6 8.10 -10.67 0.39
C GLU A 6 9.32 -9.93 -0.16
N GLU A 7 10.18 -10.60 -0.91
CA GLU A 7 11.42 -10.04 -1.44
C GLU A 7 11.16 -8.88 -2.42
N ASN A 8 10.25 -9.07 -3.37
CA ASN A 8 9.99 -8.04 -4.38
C ASN A 8 9.25 -6.84 -3.81
N LEU A 9 8.32 -7.04 -2.85
CA LEU A 9 7.62 -5.94 -2.19
C LEU A 9 8.60 -5.14 -1.32
N ASP A 10 9.49 -5.82 -0.60
CA ASP A 10 10.54 -5.17 0.17
C ASP A 10 11.45 -4.30 -0.71
N ARG A 11 11.86 -4.81 -1.87
CA ARG A 11 12.66 -4.04 -2.84
C ARG A 11 11.91 -2.83 -3.40
N ILE A 12 10.64 -3.00 -3.81
CA ILE A 12 9.82 -1.89 -4.30
C ILE A 12 9.72 -0.80 -3.24
N ILE A 13 9.53 -1.18 -1.97
CA ILE A 13 9.45 -0.23 -0.87
C ILE A 13 10.78 0.47 -0.64
N ASP A 14 11.90 -0.23 -0.73
CA ASP A 14 13.24 0.37 -0.61
C ASP A 14 13.53 1.37 -1.75
N GLU A 15 13.01 1.12 -2.95
CA GLU A 15 13.07 2.06 -4.08
C GLU A 15 12.20 3.30 -3.83
N LEU A 16 10.96 3.12 -3.38
CA LEU A 16 10.07 4.23 -3.03
C LEU A 16 10.68 5.11 -1.92
N LEU A 17 11.27 4.51 -0.89
CA LEU A 17 11.85 5.27 0.23
C LEU A 17 13.00 6.22 -0.19
N LYS A 18 13.62 6.00 -1.35
CA LYS A 18 14.67 6.86 -1.92
C LYS A 18 14.10 8.03 -2.74
N ASP A 19 12.82 8.02 -3.07
CA ASP A 19 12.17 9.06 -3.85
C ASP A 19 11.88 10.28 -2.97
N ASP A 20 12.42 11.44 -3.34
CA ASP A 20 12.26 12.71 -2.62
C ASP A 20 10.86 13.32 -2.82
N GLU A 21 10.11 12.90 -3.84
CA GLU A 21 8.75 13.35 -4.10
C GLU A 21 7.70 12.64 -3.21
N ILE A 22 8.08 11.54 -2.55
CA ILE A 22 7.20 10.83 -1.63
C ILE A 22 7.11 11.58 -0.30
N SER A 23 5.88 11.82 0.16
CA SER A 23 5.63 12.62 1.35
C SER A 23 6.12 11.93 2.63
N THR A 24 6.38 12.72 3.67
CA THR A 24 6.83 12.21 4.98
C THR A 24 5.86 11.18 5.56
N GLU A 25 4.55 11.38 5.39
CA GLU A 25 3.49 10.47 5.83
C GLU A 25 3.55 9.14 5.08
N GLU A 26 3.76 9.17 3.77
CA GLU A 26 3.92 7.98 2.94
C GLU A 26 5.17 7.20 3.34
N LYS A 27 6.32 7.89 3.49
CA LYS A 27 7.56 7.28 3.97
C LYS A 27 7.37 6.61 5.34
N LYS A 28 6.64 7.24 6.27
CA LYS A 28 6.35 6.64 7.60
C LYS A 28 5.56 5.32 7.47
N ILE A 29 4.57 5.26 6.59
CA ILE A 29 3.80 4.03 6.34
C ILE A 29 4.68 2.94 5.74
N LEU A 30 5.47 3.28 4.72
CA LEU A 30 6.41 2.37 4.07
C LEU A 30 7.46 1.82 5.06
N PHE A 31 8.02 2.67 5.93
CA PHE A 31 8.92 2.24 7.01
C PHE A 31 8.24 1.32 8.02
N ARG A 32 6.96 1.57 8.36
CA ARG A 32 6.22 0.72 9.29
C ARG A 32 6.06 -0.70 8.74
N TYR A 33 5.81 -0.84 7.44
CA TYR A 33 5.78 -2.15 6.79
C TYR A 33 7.11 -2.91 6.95
N LYS A 34 8.26 -2.23 6.79
CA LYS A 34 9.60 -2.82 6.97
C LYS A 34 9.89 -3.17 8.44
N LYS A 35 9.41 -2.37 9.38
CA LYS A 35 9.60 -2.63 10.83
C LYS A 35 8.82 -3.85 11.33
N ASN A 36 7.70 -4.19 10.69
CA ASN A 36 6.88 -5.35 11.04
C ASN A 36 7.41 -6.66 10.43
N TYR A 37 8.72 -6.82 10.22
CA TYR A 37 9.33 -8.00 9.59
C TYR A 37 9.07 -9.30 10.37
N ASP A 38 8.77 -9.18 11.66
CA ASP A 38 8.39 -10.27 12.56
C ASP A 38 6.99 -10.82 12.29
N LYS A 39 6.14 -10.07 11.55
CA LYS A 39 4.79 -10.49 11.18
C LYS A 39 4.80 -11.24 9.86
N SER A 40 3.80 -12.12 9.68
CA SER A 40 3.60 -12.79 8.39
C SER A 40 3.45 -11.80 7.24
N PHE A 41 3.95 -12.16 6.06
CA PHE A 41 3.86 -11.35 4.85
C PHE A 41 2.43 -10.82 4.60
N MET A 42 1.42 -11.69 4.74
CA MET A 42 0.01 -11.30 4.54
C MET A 42 -0.48 -10.28 5.57
N ASN A 43 -0.03 -10.35 6.82
CA ASN A 43 -0.37 -9.35 7.83
C ASN A 43 0.32 -8.01 7.54
N ARG A 44 1.58 -8.04 7.12
CA ARG A 44 2.32 -6.83 6.70
C ARG A 44 1.61 -6.15 5.51
N VAL A 45 1.24 -6.93 4.50
CA VAL A 45 0.45 -6.47 3.33
C VAL A 45 -0.91 -5.92 3.75
N HIS A 46 -1.60 -6.56 4.69
CA HIS A 46 -2.88 -6.09 5.21
C HIS A 46 -2.76 -4.70 5.84
N TYR A 47 -1.84 -4.52 6.80
CA TYR A 47 -1.64 -3.22 7.45
C TYR A 47 -1.16 -2.14 6.49
N LEU A 48 -0.28 -2.48 5.54
CA LEU A 48 0.17 -1.54 4.52
C LEU A 48 -1.00 -1.01 3.68
N LYS A 49 -1.92 -1.89 3.25
CA LYS A 49 -3.12 -1.45 2.52
C LYS A 49 -4.04 -0.57 3.38
N GLU A 50 -4.21 -0.89 4.66
CA GLU A 50 -5.06 -0.09 5.54
C GLU A 50 -4.49 1.30 5.77
N ASP A 51 -3.20 1.39 6.11
CA ASP A 51 -2.50 2.66 6.31
C ASP A 51 -2.55 3.54 5.04
N LEU A 52 -2.29 2.95 3.85
CA LEU A 52 -2.38 3.67 2.57
C LEU A 52 -3.81 4.09 2.23
N SER A 53 -4.81 3.25 2.54
CA SER A 53 -6.22 3.58 2.35
C SER A 53 -6.65 4.76 3.22
N ILE A 54 -6.25 4.78 4.49
CA ILE A 54 -6.55 5.87 5.42
C ILE A 54 -5.90 7.15 4.91
N LEU A 55 -4.60 7.11 4.58
CA LEU A 55 -3.90 8.30 4.09
C LEU A 55 -4.48 8.83 2.79
N ASN A 56 -4.88 7.95 1.86
CA ASN A 56 -5.51 8.36 0.61
C ASN A 56 -6.86 9.06 0.84
N LEU A 57 -7.63 8.61 1.84
CA LEU A 57 -8.89 9.26 2.23
C LEU A 57 -8.65 10.62 2.91
N GLU A 58 -7.68 10.69 3.82
CA GLU A 58 -7.33 11.93 4.54
C GLU A 58 -6.82 13.03 3.62
N LYS A 59 -6.01 12.69 2.61
CA LYS A 59 -5.49 13.66 1.63
C LYS A 59 -6.57 14.18 0.65
N GLY A 60 -7.73 13.53 0.59
CA GLY A 60 -8.85 13.90 -0.27
C GLY A 60 -8.53 13.88 -1.78
N ILE A 61 -9.48 14.38 -2.58
CA ILE A 61 -9.43 14.35 -4.06
C ILE A 61 -8.27 15.19 -4.63
N ALA A 62 -7.80 16.21 -3.90
CA ALA A 62 -6.90 17.23 -4.45
C ALA A 62 -5.41 16.87 -4.40
N LYS A 63 -4.97 15.97 -3.50
CA LYS A 63 -3.54 15.64 -3.35
C LYS A 63 -3.23 14.16 -3.51
N GLY A 64 -4.12 13.27 -3.04
CA GLY A 64 -3.97 11.82 -3.16
C GLY A 64 -2.63 11.27 -2.64
N LEU A 65 -2.40 9.99 -2.86
CA LEU A 65 -1.07 9.40 -2.70
C LEU A 65 -0.16 9.82 -3.88
N ASN A 66 1.15 9.89 -3.63
CA ASN A 66 2.15 9.98 -4.70
C ASN A 66 1.86 8.88 -5.76
N PRO A 67 1.97 9.16 -7.08
CA PRO A 67 1.59 8.22 -8.13
C PRO A 67 2.23 6.84 -8.01
N ASN A 68 3.49 6.76 -7.59
CA ASN A 68 4.21 5.49 -7.41
C ASN A 68 3.68 4.71 -6.21
N VAL A 69 3.39 5.40 -5.10
CA VAL A 69 2.76 4.82 -3.92
C VAL A 69 1.33 4.37 -4.22
N PHE A 70 0.58 5.16 -4.99
CA PHE A 70 -0.76 4.81 -5.44
C PHE A 70 -0.76 3.58 -6.35
N ASN A 71 0.21 3.47 -7.26
CA ASN A 71 0.38 2.29 -8.09
C ASN A 71 0.66 1.04 -7.26
N LEU A 72 1.55 1.13 -6.26
CA LEU A 72 1.77 0.05 -5.30
C LEU A 72 0.47 -0.32 -4.58
N TYR A 73 -0.27 0.66 -4.06
CA TYR A 73 -1.55 0.45 -3.37
C TYR A 73 -2.56 -0.30 -4.24
N ARG A 74 -2.72 0.11 -5.52
CA ARG A 74 -3.60 -0.57 -6.48
C ARG A 74 -3.19 -2.01 -6.72
N GLU A 75 -1.89 -2.27 -6.87
CA GLU A 75 -1.38 -3.63 -7.07
C GLU A 75 -1.58 -4.51 -5.83
N LEU A 76 -1.39 -3.97 -4.63
CA LEU A 76 -1.67 -4.69 -3.38
C LEU A 76 -3.15 -5.09 -3.28
N ILE A 77 -4.08 -4.22 -3.67
CA ILE A 77 -5.52 -4.54 -3.70
C ILE A 77 -5.81 -5.61 -4.76
N ARG A 78 -5.25 -5.45 -5.96
CA ARG A 78 -5.49 -6.35 -7.10
C ARG A 78 -5.01 -7.77 -6.80
N GLN A 79 -3.82 -7.90 -6.22
CA GLN A 79 -3.17 -9.20 -6.02
C GLN A 79 -3.50 -9.83 -4.67
N HIS A 80 -3.79 -9.01 -3.66
CA HIS A 80 -4.17 -9.45 -2.32
C HIS A 80 -5.50 -8.80 -1.90
N PRO A 81 -6.63 -9.14 -2.56
CA PRO A 81 -7.94 -8.64 -2.14
C PRO A 81 -8.24 -9.07 -0.70
N LYS A 82 -9.09 -8.31 0.01
CA LYS A 82 -9.52 -8.70 1.37
C LYS A 82 -10.15 -10.10 1.30
N THR A 83 -9.59 -11.06 2.02
CA THR A 83 -10.19 -12.39 2.22
C THR A 83 -11.24 -12.28 3.33
N GLY A 84 -12.44 -11.85 2.96
CA GLY A 84 -13.67 -11.82 3.77
C GLY A 84 -14.86 -11.74 2.80
N PRO A 85 -16.11 -12.03 3.21
CA PRO A 85 -17.24 -12.12 2.28
C PRO A 85 -17.29 -10.85 1.43
N ALA A 86 -17.14 -11.04 0.13
CA ALA A 86 -17.05 -9.99 -0.86
C ALA A 86 -18.23 -9.01 -0.73
N SER A 87 -18.05 -7.78 -1.24
CA SER A 87 -19.14 -6.87 -1.65
C SER A 87 -19.45 -5.65 -0.78
N ILE A 88 -18.44 -4.85 -0.40
CA ILE A 88 -18.71 -3.43 -0.01
C ILE A 88 -17.95 -2.42 -0.89
N PHE A 89 -16.76 -2.76 -1.43
CA PHE A 89 -15.97 -1.80 -2.22
C PHE A 89 -16.14 -1.87 -3.74
N ASN A 90 -16.86 -2.87 -4.28
CA ASN A 90 -17.22 -2.90 -5.71
C ASN A 90 -18.27 -1.84 -6.09
N GLY A 91 -18.82 -1.07 -5.14
CA GLY A 91 -19.82 -0.03 -5.39
C GLY A 91 -19.26 1.38 -5.63
N LEU A 92 -17.95 1.62 -5.49
CA LEU A 92 -17.34 2.96 -5.58
C LEU A 92 -16.57 3.21 -6.89
N ILE A 93 -16.59 2.27 -7.84
CA ILE A 93 -16.12 2.50 -9.21
C ILE A 93 -17.34 2.36 -10.12
N LYS A 94 -17.96 3.49 -10.43
CA LYS A 94 -18.87 3.67 -11.57
C LYS A 94 -18.37 4.88 -12.35
#